data_AF-A0A6A6L011-F1
#
_entry.id   AF-A0A6A6L011-F1
#
_cell.length_a   1.000
_cell.length_b   1.000
_cell.length_c   1.000
_cell.angle_alpha   90.00
_cell.angle_beta   90.00
_cell.angle_gamma   90.00
#
_symmetry.space_group_name_H-M   'P 1'
#
loop_
_entity.id
_entity.type
_entity.pdbx_description
1 polymer ?
#
loop_
_entity_poly.entity_id
_entity_poly.type
_entity_poly.pdbx_seq_one_letter_code
_entity_poly.pdbx_strand_id
1 'polypeptide(L)'
;MSDHLTRELLEEILSRLPVKSILICRCVSKTWYSLITNPSFIAHHLKKTAARNSGLLFFSYSTRELIWPFKENVRYLLYPDESFPANPIEELDCPFKDIKRFVDIVGSCNGVFCLSYGVYGRHTDGAALWNPSVRKIVNIPCPNVTFTSYGPYIPSLGFGFDSTTDDYKLVRIVYSHFNFGEIRPFVEIYSLRSRGWRKRFYGPGVCDAIVSFSLGEEAFGEMEVPDCLVKKYQFVDVAVFDGSLLLVASFKLTGEGCFTVWMMKEYGVPGSWTKLFDIPDLKSHLKWIRKLVAFRQSGQVLLAKLFGQLVFYDPKTEEIFDTKIRGNAHSFYLDTFVESLVLLNETDEFTEVEASEDNGTSEILEEVASSSSFD
;
A
#
# COMPACT_ATOMS: atom_id res chain seq x y z
N MET A 1 -9.07 -19.22 50.42
CA MET A 1 -8.80 -20.14 49.30
C MET A 1 -8.66 -19.27 48.06
N SER A 2 -7.66 -19.53 47.23
CA SER A 2 -7.11 -18.60 46.24
C SER A 2 -7.98 -18.50 44.97
N ASP A 3 -8.81 -17.46 44.88
CA ASP A 3 -9.62 -17.12 43.69
C ASP A 3 -8.80 -16.36 42.62
N HIS A 4 -7.60 -16.83 42.30
CA HIS A 4 -6.76 -16.21 41.28
C HIS A 4 -6.62 -17.11 40.06
N LEU A 5 -7.27 -16.69 38.98
CA LEU A 5 -7.04 -17.21 37.64
C LEU A 5 -5.52 -17.11 37.33
N THR A 6 -4.90 -18.20 36.90
CA THR A 6 -3.47 -18.20 36.57
C THR A 6 -3.19 -17.29 35.37
N ARG A 7 -1.96 -16.76 35.26
CA ARG A 7 -1.55 -15.89 34.15
C ARG A 7 -1.76 -16.57 32.79
N GLU A 8 -1.48 -17.87 32.71
CA GLU A 8 -1.65 -18.69 31.50
C GLU A 8 -3.12 -18.81 31.09
N LEU A 9 -4.03 -19.04 32.05
CA LEU A 9 -5.45 -19.10 31.78
C LEU A 9 -5.99 -17.73 31.36
N LEU A 10 -5.49 -16.64 31.98
CA LEU A 10 -5.84 -15.29 31.59
C LEU A 10 -5.40 -14.98 30.15
N GLU A 11 -4.17 -15.35 29.79
CA GLU A 11 -3.64 -15.20 28.43
C GLU A 11 -4.48 -15.99 27.42
N GLU A 12 -4.84 -17.24 27.72
CA GLU A 12 -5.67 -18.04 26.83
C GLU A 12 -7.08 -17.45 26.67
N ILE A 13 -7.70 -16.94 27.74
CA ILE A 13 -9.00 -16.26 27.66
C ILE A 13 -8.90 -14.99 26.82
N LEU A 14 -7.97 -14.10 27.13
CA LEU A 14 -7.80 -12.83 26.42
C LEU A 14 -7.45 -13.06 24.94
N SER A 15 -6.64 -14.07 24.63
CA SER A 15 -6.24 -14.39 23.26
C SER A 15 -7.41 -14.79 22.34
N ARG A 16 -8.57 -15.13 22.92
CA ARG A 16 -9.78 -15.50 22.17
C ARG A 16 -10.70 -14.33 21.88
N LEU A 17 -10.54 -13.21 22.57
CA LEU A 17 -11.40 -12.05 22.45
C LEU A 17 -11.08 -11.23 21.17
N PRO A 18 -12.08 -10.52 20.60
CA PRO A 18 -11.85 -9.55 19.53
C PRO A 18 -10.94 -8.41 19.99
N VAL A 19 -10.23 -7.77 19.05
CA VAL A 19 -9.29 -6.68 19.36
C VAL A 19 -9.97 -5.54 20.09
N LYS A 20 -11.16 -5.11 19.66
CA LYS A 20 -11.94 -4.05 20.33
C LYS A 20 -12.20 -4.37 21.81
N SER A 21 -12.57 -5.61 22.13
CA SER A 21 -12.79 -6.04 23.53
C SER A 21 -11.49 -6.03 24.34
N ILE A 22 -10.39 -6.54 23.77
CA ILE A 22 -9.08 -6.56 24.43
C ILE A 22 -8.59 -5.15 24.73
N LEU A 23 -8.82 -4.18 23.83
CA LEU A 23 -8.43 -2.79 24.07
C LEU A 23 -9.13 -2.18 25.29
N ILE A 24 -10.40 -2.53 25.54
CA ILE A 24 -11.12 -2.13 26.76
C ILE A 24 -10.52 -2.82 27.99
N CYS A 25 -10.14 -4.10 27.86
CA CYS A 25 -9.51 -4.89 28.92
C CYS A 25 -8.18 -4.30 29.44
N ARG A 26 -7.51 -3.44 28.66
CA ARG A 26 -6.30 -2.70 29.12
C ARG A 26 -6.56 -1.82 30.34
N CYS A 27 -7.80 -1.34 30.52
CA CYS A 27 -8.17 -0.46 31.63
C CYS A 27 -8.57 -1.21 32.91
N VAL A 28 -8.63 -2.55 32.89
CA VAL A 28 -9.11 -3.35 34.02
C VAL A 28 -8.09 -3.41 35.16
N SER A 29 -6.81 -3.62 34.85
CA SER A 29 -5.72 -3.65 35.85
C SER A 29 -4.35 -3.48 35.19
N LYS A 30 -3.33 -3.14 35.99
CA LYS A 30 -1.93 -3.08 35.53
C LYS A 30 -1.42 -4.43 35.00
N THR A 31 -1.85 -5.54 35.60
CA THR A 31 -1.49 -6.89 35.16
C THR A 31 -2.06 -7.19 33.77
N TRP A 32 -3.32 -6.82 33.53
CA TRP A 32 -3.98 -7.01 32.24
C TRP A 32 -3.35 -6.12 31.18
N TYR A 33 -3.11 -4.85 31.50
CA TYR A 33 -2.38 -3.94 30.63
C TYR A 33 -1.02 -4.52 30.22
N SER A 34 -0.20 -4.93 31.19
CA SER A 34 1.13 -5.49 30.95
C SER A 34 1.12 -6.79 30.13
N LEU A 35 0.08 -7.60 30.26
CA LEU A 35 -0.08 -8.81 29.47
C LEU A 35 -0.47 -8.47 28.02
N ILE A 36 -1.44 -7.56 27.84
CA ILE A 36 -1.97 -7.19 26.52
C ILE A 36 -0.93 -6.42 25.69
N THR A 37 -0.09 -5.59 26.32
CA THR A 37 0.98 -4.85 25.64
C THR A 37 2.26 -5.66 25.45
N ASN A 38 2.29 -6.92 25.91
CA ASN A 38 3.46 -7.78 25.74
C ASN A 38 3.60 -8.20 24.26
N PRO A 39 4.78 -8.05 23.63
CA PRO A 39 4.99 -8.43 22.23
C PRO A 39 4.66 -9.89 21.91
N SER A 40 4.96 -10.82 22.82
CA SER A 40 4.65 -12.24 22.65
C SER A 40 3.14 -12.50 22.64
N PHE A 41 2.39 -11.81 23.51
CA PHE A 41 0.93 -11.87 23.53
C PHE A 41 0.34 -11.30 22.23
N ILE A 42 0.83 -10.13 21.78
CA ILE A 42 0.39 -9.50 20.53
C ILE A 42 0.63 -10.43 19.34
N ALA A 43 1.82 -11.01 19.22
CA ALA A 43 2.15 -11.96 18.16
C ALA A 43 1.26 -13.22 18.21
N HIS A 44 1.02 -13.75 19.40
CA HIS A 44 0.14 -14.91 19.60
C HIS A 44 -1.31 -14.62 19.22
N HIS A 45 -1.86 -13.49 19.67
CA HIS A 45 -3.21 -13.04 19.36
C HIS A 45 -3.37 -12.76 17.86
N LEU A 46 -2.39 -12.10 17.25
CA LEU A 46 -2.39 -11.82 15.81
C LEU A 46 -2.42 -13.11 14.98
N LYS A 47 -1.60 -14.11 15.34
CA LYS A 47 -1.61 -15.42 14.66
C LYS A 47 -2.99 -16.08 14.75
N LYS A 48 -3.64 -16.04 15.92
CA LYS A 48 -5.02 -16.54 16.08
C LYS A 48 -6.02 -15.75 15.23
N THR A 49 -5.88 -14.42 15.16
CA THR A 49 -6.78 -13.54 14.41
C THR A 49 -6.65 -13.73 12.90
N ALA A 50 -5.41 -13.80 12.39
CA ALA A 50 -5.13 -14.09 10.99
C ALA A 50 -5.67 -15.47 10.57
N ALA A 51 -5.55 -16.49 11.43
CA ALA A 51 -6.06 -17.84 11.17
C ALA A 51 -7.59 -17.94 11.18
N ARG A 52 -8.28 -17.04 11.91
CA ARG A 52 -9.74 -17.06 11.98
C ARG A 52 -10.42 -16.56 10.71
N ASN A 53 -9.70 -15.82 9.86
CA ASN A 53 -10.21 -15.07 8.70
C ASN A 53 -11.48 -14.27 9.06
N SER A 54 -11.31 -12.98 9.35
CA SER A 54 -12.43 -12.10 9.74
C SER A 54 -13.53 -12.01 8.68
N GLY A 55 -13.26 -12.40 7.43
CA GLY A 55 -14.14 -12.16 6.30
C GLY A 55 -14.35 -10.67 6.06
N LEU A 56 -13.41 -9.83 6.53
CA LEU A 56 -13.47 -8.38 6.38
C LEU A 56 -12.49 -7.93 5.32
N LEU A 57 -12.93 -6.98 4.50
CA LEU A 57 -12.14 -6.26 3.54
C LEU A 57 -11.91 -4.84 4.02
N PHE A 58 -10.71 -4.36 3.82
CA PHE A 58 -10.38 -2.96 3.88
C PHE A 58 -10.40 -2.39 2.46
N PHE A 59 -11.25 -1.40 2.23
CA PHE A 59 -11.38 -0.70 0.96
C PHE A 59 -11.06 0.78 1.13
N SER A 60 -10.17 1.31 0.29
CA SER A 60 -9.84 2.73 0.26
C SER A 60 -9.88 3.31 -1.14
N TYR A 61 -10.30 4.56 -1.21
CA TYR A 61 -10.27 5.38 -2.42
C TYR A 61 -10.37 6.86 -2.04
N SER A 62 -9.86 7.73 -2.92
CA SER A 62 -10.01 9.17 -2.80
C SER A 62 -11.05 9.69 -3.79
N THR A 63 -11.77 10.72 -3.39
CA THR A 63 -12.57 11.55 -4.29
C THR A 63 -11.97 12.95 -4.33
N ARG A 64 -12.00 13.58 -5.50
CA ARG A 64 -11.51 14.96 -5.65
C ARG A 64 -12.68 15.91 -5.62
N GLU A 65 -12.65 16.89 -4.72
CA GLU A 65 -13.57 18.01 -4.79
C GLU A 65 -13.28 18.84 -6.05
N LEU A 66 -14.33 19.18 -6.79
CA LEU A 66 -14.21 20.00 -8.00
C LEU A 66 -14.10 21.50 -7.69
N ILE A 67 -14.27 21.90 -6.43
CA ILE A 67 -14.27 23.30 -5.99
C ILE A 67 -12.89 23.65 -5.44
N TRP A 68 -12.39 24.84 -5.79
CA TRP A 68 -11.13 25.35 -5.26
C TRP A 68 -11.28 25.73 -3.77
N PRO A 69 -10.31 25.40 -2.89
CA PRO A 69 -9.06 24.70 -3.18
C PRO A 69 -9.33 23.19 -3.31
N PHE A 70 -8.80 22.57 -4.37
CA PHE A 70 -9.00 21.13 -4.62
C PHE A 70 -8.58 20.32 -3.39
N LYS A 71 -9.55 19.68 -2.76
CA LYS A 71 -9.31 18.77 -1.63
C LYS A 71 -9.52 17.34 -2.08
N GLU A 72 -8.59 16.47 -1.73
CA GLU A 72 -8.81 15.03 -1.82
C GLU A 72 -9.46 14.55 -0.52
N ASN A 73 -10.59 13.88 -0.65
CA ASN A 73 -11.27 13.22 0.44
C ASN A 73 -11.01 11.72 0.32
N VAL A 74 -10.10 11.22 1.15
CA VAL A 74 -9.77 9.79 1.21
C VAL A 74 -10.75 9.11 2.17
N ARG A 75 -11.32 8.00 1.72
CA ARG A 75 -12.22 7.16 2.52
C ARG A 75 -11.54 5.83 2.82
N TYR A 76 -11.81 5.31 4.01
CA TYR A 76 -11.33 4.01 4.47
C TYR A 76 -12.53 3.25 5.02
N LEU A 77 -12.94 2.20 4.34
CA LEU A 77 -14.19 1.49 4.61
C LEU A 77 -13.91 0.03 4.91
N LEU A 78 -14.61 -0.51 5.90
CA LEU A 78 -14.64 -1.94 6.17
C LEU A 78 -15.90 -2.56 5.61
N TYR A 79 -15.73 -3.67 4.89
CA TYR A 79 -16.82 -4.45 4.30
C TYR A 79 -16.73 -5.90 4.73
N PRO A 80 -17.85 -6.58 5.00
CA PRO A 80 -17.93 -8.02 4.87
C PRO A 80 -17.60 -8.43 3.43
N ASP A 81 -16.77 -9.46 3.27
CA ASP A 81 -16.27 -9.93 1.97
C ASP A 81 -17.42 -10.28 1.01
N GLU A 82 -18.46 -10.93 1.55
CA GLU A 82 -19.64 -11.38 0.82
C GLU A 82 -20.56 -10.23 0.36
N SER A 83 -20.53 -9.08 1.04
CA SER A 83 -21.43 -7.96 0.74
C SER A 83 -20.76 -6.86 -0.06
N PHE A 84 -19.44 -6.83 -0.17
CA PHE A 84 -18.73 -5.83 -0.96
C PHE A 84 -19.22 -5.82 -2.42
N PRO A 85 -19.61 -4.66 -3.00
CA PRO A 85 -19.33 -3.30 -2.55
C PRO A 85 -20.49 -2.61 -1.80
N ALA A 86 -21.53 -3.35 -1.40
CA ALA A 86 -22.69 -2.84 -0.69
C ALA A 86 -22.51 -2.88 0.85
N ASN A 87 -23.13 -1.91 1.52
CA ASN A 87 -23.28 -1.86 2.98
C ASN A 87 -21.95 -1.98 3.76
N PRO A 88 -21.08 -0.95 3.72
CA PRO A 88 -19.91 -0.91 4.61
C PRO A 88 -20.37 -0.99 6.07
N ILE A 89 -19.64 -1.73 6.91
CA ILE A 89 -19.95 -1.88 8.34
C ILE A 89 -19.36 -0.74 9.18
N GLU A 90 -18.28 -0.14 8.72
CA GLU A 90 -17.55 0.91 9.44
C GLU A 90 -16.79 1.78 8.43
N GLU A 91 -16.81 3.09 8.63
CA GLU A 91 -15.87 4.02 8.01
C GLU A 91 -14.81 4.37 9.06
N LEU A 92 -13.55 4.09 8.73
CA LEU A 92 -12.43 4.26 9.63
C LEU A 92 -11.89 5.68 9.55
N ASP A 93 -11.85 6.35 10.69
CA ASP A 93 -11.17 7.63 10.82
C ASP A 93 -9.66 7.41 10.87
N CYS A 94 -8.97 7.75 9.79
CA CYS A 94 -7.52 7.87 9.83
C CYS A 94 -7.18 9.15 10.63
N PRO A 95 -6.41 9.05 11.73
CA PRO A 95 -6.03 10.22 12.54
C PRO A 95 -5.12 11.20 11.78
N PHE A 96 -4.74 10.89 10.54
CA PHE A 96 -4.03 11.76 9.63
C PHE A 96 -4.96 12.78 8.97
N LYS A 97 -5.11 13.96 9.59
CA LYS A 97 -6.15 14.93 9.21
C LYS A 97 -5.71 16.04 8.24
N ASP A 98 -4.40 16.22 8.01
CA ASP A 98 -3.89 17.47 7.42
C ASP A 98 -3.18 17.34 6.05
N ILE A 99 -3.35 16.23 5.32
CA ILE A 99 -2.74 16.14 4.00
C ILE A 99 -3.64 16.73 2.90
N LYS A 100 -3.25 17.87 2.34
CA LYS A 100 -3.71 18.35 1.03
C LYS A 100 -3.11 17.59 -0.17
N ARG A 101 -2.58 16.38 0.04
CA ARG A 101 -1.77 15.60 -0.94
C ARG A 101 -2.42 14.24 -1.18
N PHE A 102 -2.03 13.62 -2.27
CA PHE A 102 -2.48 12.28 -2.64
C PHE A 102 -1.95 11.27 -1.62
N VAL A 103 -2.81 10.37 -1.15
CA VAL A 103 -2.46 9.28 -0.24
C VAL A 103 -2.70 7.95 -0.95
N ASP A 104 -1.64 7.16 -1.07
CA ASP A 104 -1.68 5.80 -1.61
C ASP A 104 -1.30 4.80 -0.52
N ILE A 105 -1.92 3.62 -0.57
CA ILE A 105 -1.59 2.51 0.32
C ILE A 105 -0.53 1.65 -0.35
N VAL A 106 0.64 1.58 0.27
CA VAL A 106 1.77 0.74 -0.17
C VAL A 106 1.44 -0.74 0.05
N GLY A 107 0.78 -1.04 1.17
CA GLY A 107 0.34 -2.37 1.53
C GLY A 107 -0.04 -2.48 3.00
N SER A 108 -0.52 -3.66 3.38
CA SER A 108 -0.85 -4.02 4.75
C SER A 108 -0.04 -5.24 5.20
N CYS A 109 0.38 -5.24 6.46
CA CYS A 109 1.03 -6.39 7.06
C CYS A 109 0.66 -6.45 8.54
N ASN A 110 0.15 -7.60 9.00
CA ASN A 110 -0.18 -7.81 10.41
C ASN A 110 -1.16 -6.76 10.97
N GLY A 111 -2.09 -6.28 10.14
CA GLY A 111 -3.07 -5.23 10.46
C GLY A 111 -2.52 -3.80 10.49
N VAL A 112 -1.23 -3.61 10.19
CA VAL A 112 -0.59 -2.30 10.03
C VAL A 112 -0.55 -1.95 8.55
N PHE A 113 -1.02 -0.76 8.20
CA PHE A 113 -1.01 -0.21 6.85
C PHE A 113 0.16 0.75 6.69
N CYS A 114 0.87 0.65 5.57
CA CYS A 114 1.84 1.67 5.17
C CYS A 114 1.21 2.62 4.16
N LEU A 115 1.10 3.88 4.55
CA LEU A 115 0.60 4.98 3.74
C LEU A 115 1.79 5.71 3.11
N SER A 116 1.64 6.12 1.87
CA SER A 116 2.59 6.98 1.17
C SER A 116 1.84 8.21 0.66
N TYR A 117 2.49 9.36 0.69
CA TYR A 117 1.87 10.59 0.22
C TYR A 117 2.84 11.54 -0.46
N GLY A 118 2.32 12.34 -1.38
CA GLY A 118 3.14 13.06 -2.35
C GLY A 118 2.44 14.20 -3.05
N VAL A 119 3.18 15.27 -3.35
CA VAL A 119 2.62 16.39 -4.12
C VAL A 119 2.31 15.90 -5.55
N TYR A 120 1.07 16.09 -6.00
CA TYR A 120 0.55 15.59 -7.28
C TYR A 120 0.60 14.06 -7.50
N GLY A 121 0.82 13.26 -6.44
CA GLY A 121 0.83 11.79 -6.54
C GLY A 121 1.95 11.21 -7.40
N ARG A 122 3.00 12.00 -7.72
CA ARG A 122 4.12 11.55 -8.57
C ARG A 122 5.38 11.19 -7.79
N HIS A 123 5.57 11.83 -6.64
CA HIS A 123 6.78 11.69 -5.84
C HIS A 123 6.37 11.31 -4.42
N THR A 124 6.87 10.19 -3.91
CA THR A 124 6.64 9.80 -2.52
C THR A 124 7.51 10.65 -1.61
N ASP A 125 6.95 11.79 -1.18
CA ASP A 125 7.65 12.79 -0.37
C ASP A 125 7.54 12.50 1.14
N GLY A 126 6.57 11.67 1.54
CA GLY A 126 6.41 11.20 2.91
C GLY A 126 5.65 9.88 3.00
N ALA A 127 5.66 9.29 4.19
CA ALA A 127 4.98 8.04 4.48
C ALA A 127 4.58 7.98 5.96
N ALA A 128 3.63 7.10 6.28
CA ALA A 128 3.20 6.86 7.65
C ALA A 128 2.80 5.39 7.83
N LEU A 129 2.95 4.86 9.04
CA LEU A 129 2.41 3.55 9.44
C LEU A 129 1.14 3.77 10.25
N TRP A 130 0.06 3.08 9.91
CA TRP A 130 -1.24 3.23 10.54
C TRP A 130 -1.78 1.88 10.99
N ASN A 131 -2.14 1.75 12.27
CA ASN A 131 -2.93 0.64 12.77
C ASN A 131 -4.34 1.16 13.11
N PRO A 132 -5.36 0.88 12.27
CA PRO A 132 -6.73 1.31 12.51
C PRO A 132 -7.35 0.70 13.77
N SER A 133 -7.02 -0.56 14.08
CA SER A 133 -7.61 -1.29 15.21
C SER A 133 -7.30 -0.65 16.56
N VAL A 134 -6.09 -0.12 16.72
CA VAL A 134 -5.67 0.60 17.95
C VAL A 134 -5.70 2.12 17.78
N ARG A 135 -6.13 2.62 16.62
CA ARG A 135 -6.22 4.05 16.26
C ARG A 135 -4.90 4.80 16.46
N LYS A 136 -3.78 4.18 16.09
CA LYS A 136 -2.44 4.79 16.17
C LYS A 136 -1.83 4.95 14.80
N ILE A 137 -1.09 6.05 14.64
CA ILE A 137 -0.35 6.38 13.43
C ILE A 137 1.04 6.87 13.82
N VAL A 138 2.05 6.52 13.03
CA VAL A 138 3.42 7.00 13.20
C VAL A 138 3.92 7.52 11.86
N ASN A 139 4.37 8.77 11.86
CA ASN A 139 5.00 9.37 10.68
C ASN A 139 6.39 8.79 10.44
N ILE A 140 6.67 8.48 9.19
CA ILE A 140 8.01 8.12 8.75
C ILE A 140 8.74 9.43 8.40
N PRO A 141 9.99 9.63 8.88
CA PRO A 141 10.77 10.81 8.53
C PRO A 141 10.97 10.92 7.01
N CYS A 142 11.29 12.11 6.52
CA CYS A 142 11.53 12.33 5.10
C CYS A 142 12.68 11.41 4.60
N PRO A 143 12.54 10.76 3.43
CA PRO A 143 13.62 9.93 2.87
C PRO A 143 14.83 10.78 2.44
N ASN A 144 15.99 10.15 2.25
CA ASN A 144 17.21 10.86 1.84
C ASN A 144 17.18 11.26 0.36
N VAL A 145 16.38 10.57 -0.47
CA VAL A 145 16.20 10.89 -1.89
C VAL A 145 14.84 11.56 -2.08
N THR A 146 14.84 12.86 -2.34
CA THR A 146 13.64 13.68 -2.54
C THR A 146 13.64 14.33 -3.92
N PHE A 147 12.51 14.90 -4.32
CA PHE A 147 12.41 15.63 -5.59
C PHE A 147 13.36 16.82 -5.60
N THR A 148 13.46 17.52 -4.46
CA THR A 148 14.33 18.68 -4.31
C THR A 148 15.82 18.34 -4.40
N SER A 149 16.22 17.13 -3.98
CA SER A 149 17.63 16.73 -3.96
C SER A 149 18.10 16.00 -5.22
N TYR A 150 17.23 15.25 -5.91
CA TYR A 150 17.61 14.43 -7.07
C TYR A 150 16.77 14.69 -8.33
N GLY A 151 15.84 15.64 -8.28
CA GLY A 151 14.92 15.94 -9.37
C GLY A 151 13.80 14.90 -9.53
N PRO A 152 13.14 14.84 -10.70
CA PRO A 152 12.08 13.89 -10.98
C PRO A 152 12.54 12.43 -10.88
N TYR A 153 11.79 11.62 -10.12
CA TYR A 153 12.03 10.19 -9.94
C TYR A 153 10.73 9.40 -9.93
N ILE A 154 10.84 8.09 -10.16
CA ILE A 154 9.74 7.12 -10.05
C ILE A 154 10.07 6.17 -8.89
N PRO A 155 9.31 6.20 -7.78
CA PRO A 155 9.51 5.28 -6.68
C PRO A 155 8.75 3.96 -6.91
N SER A 156 9.35 2.86 -6.49
CA SER A 156 8.66 1.60 -6.19
C SER A 156 8.79 1.35 -4.69
N LEU A 157 7.68 1.02 -4.05
CA LEU A 157 7.59 0.88 -2.60
C LEU A 157 7.17 -0.55 -2.25
N GLY A 158 7.77 -1.08 -1.20
CA GLY A 158 7.39 -2.35 -0.60
C GLY A 158 7.36 -2.22 0.91
N PHE A 159 6.35 -2.82 1.55
CA PHE A 159 6.19 -2.77 3.00
C PHE A 159 6.01 -4.17 3.56
N GLY A 160 6.58 -4.43 4.73
CA GLY A 160 6.32 -5.68 5.43
C GLY A 160 7.00 -5.75 6.79
N PHE A 161 6.81 -6.90 7.44
CA PHE A 161 7.32 -7.20 8.77
C PHE A 161 8.45 -8.23 8.69
N ASP A 162 9.64 -7.84 9.18
CA ASP A 162 10.77 -8.72 9.38
C ASP A 162 10.64 -9.44 10.73
N SER A 163 10.16 -10.69 10.67
CA SER A 163 10.03 -11.54 11.86
C SER A 163 11.36 -11.89 12.53
N THR A 164 12.50 -11.77 11.83
CA THR A 164 13.83 -12.05 12.36
C THR A 164 14.26 -10.97 13.34
N THR A 165 13.95 -9.72 13.02
CA THR A 165 14.33 -8.55 13.83
C THR A 165 13.17 -7.91 14.58
N ASP A 166 11.97 -8.48 14.48
CA ASP A 166 10.71 -7.94 15.03
C ASP A 166 10.51 -6.48 14.63
N ASP A 167 10.57 -6.21 13.32
CA ASP A 167 10.63 -4.85 12.78
C ASP A 167 9.77 -4.67 11.54
N TYR A 168 9.08 -3.55 11.45
CA TYR A 168 8.42 -3.14 10.22
C TYR A 168 9.37 -2.35 9.37
N LYS A 169 9.47 -2.72 8.09
CA LYS A 169 10.35 -2.04 7.13
C LYS A 169 9.55 -1.52 5.95
N LEU A 170 9.91 -0.32 5.51
CA LEU A 170 9.48 0.25 4.23
C LEU A 170 10.71 0.31 3.32
N VAL A 171 10.65 -0.41 2.22
CA VAL A 171 11.67 -0.44 1.17
C VAL A 171 11.24 0.49 0.06
N ARG A 172 12.17 1.33 -0.39
CA ARG A 172 11.95 2.30 -1.45
C ARG A 172 13.05 2.16 -2.49
N ILE A 173 12.66 1.86 -3.73
CA ILE A 173 13.54 1.79 -4.89
C ILE A 173 13.25 3.01 -5.76
N VAL A 174 14.25 3.85 -5.99
CA VAL A 174 14.09 5.13 -6.67
C VAL A 174 14.81 5.10 -8.02
N TYR A 175 14.03 5.16 -9.10
CA TYR A 175 14.52 5.26 -10.46
C TYR A 175 14.56 6.72 -10.90
N SER A 176 15.64 7.13 -11.56
CA SER A 176 15.69 8.43 -12.23
C SER A 176 14.65 8.47 -13.36
N HIS A 177 13.86 9.54 -13.44
CA HIS A 177 12.85 9.67 -14.49
C HIS A 177 13.45 9.83 -15.88
N PHE A 178 14.66 10.39 -16.00
CA PHE A 178 15.29 10.69 -17.29
C PHE A 178 16.23 9.58 -17.79
N ASN A 179 16.79 8.78 -16.86
CA ASN A 179 17.84 7.81 -17.16
C ASN A 179 17.41 6.38 -16.80
N PHE A 180 16.15 6.04 -17.10
CA PHE A 180 15.56 4.75 -16.72
C PHE A 180 16.31 3.61 -17.41
N GLY A 181 16.94 2.73 -16.61
CA GLY A 181 17.75 1.61 -17.11
C GLY A 181 19.22 1.93 -17.42
N GLU A 182 19.62 3.21 -17.42
CA GLU A 182 21.03 3.60 -17.58
C GLU A 182 21.75 3.72 -16.23
N ILE A 183 21.03 4.20 -15.20
CA ILE A 183 21.54 4.36 -13.84
C ILE A 183 20.85 3.34 -12.94
N ARG A 184 21.64 2.60 -12.14
CA ARG A 184 21.09 1.69 -11.13
C ARG A 184 20.22 2.48 -10.15
N PRO A 185 19.03 1.96 -9.77
CA PRO A 185 18.17 2.67 -8.85
C PRO A 185 18.81 2.78 -7.47
N PHE A 186 18.48 3.86 -6.76
CA PHE A 186 18.82 4.00 -5.35
C PHE A 186 17.85 3.17 -4.51
N VAL A 187 18.35 2.58 -3.41
CA VAL A 187 17.52 1.84 -2.47
C VAL A 187 17.62 2.49 -1.10
N GLU A 188 16.48 2.69 -0.47
CA GLU A 188 16.38 3.14 0.90
C GLU A 188 15.47 2.21 1.69
N ILE A 189 15.89 1.86 2.90
CA ILE A 189 15.12 1.01 3.80
C ILE A 189 14.88 1.77 5.08
N TYR A 190 13.63 2.08 5.37
CA TYR A 190 13.21 2.56 6.67
C TYR A 190 13.00 1.38 7.62
N SER A 191 13.44 1.53 8.87
CA SER A 191 13.17 0.61 9.97
C SER A 191 12.36 1.34 11.03
N LEU A 192 11.21 0.78 11.41
CA LEU A 192 10.40 1.34 12.51
C LEU A 192 11.17 1.27 13.83
N ARG A 193 11.93 0.19 14.04
CA ARG A 193 12.75 -0.03 15.23
C ARG A 193 13.85 1.02 15.41
N SER A 194 14.56 1.37 14.33
CA SER A 194 15.61 2.41 14.39
C SER A 194 15.08 3.82 14.10
N ARG A 195 13.80 3.95 13.71
CA ARG A 195 13.14 5.21 13.31
C ARG A 195 13.94 6.02 12.29
N GLY A 196 14.56 5.35 11.32
CA GLY A 196 15.47 6.00 10.39
C GLY A 196 15.62 5.27 9.08
N TRP A 197 16.02 6.02 8.07
CA TRP A 197 16.36 5.52 6.74
C TRP A 197 17.81 5.04 6.69
N ARG A 198 18.02 3.86 6.13
CA ARG A 198 19.34 3.36 5.73
C ARG A 198 19.45 3.38 4.21
N LYS A 199 20.51 4.02 3.70
CA LYS A 199 20.75 4.12 2.24
C LYS A 199 21.60 2.97 1.74
N ARG A 200 21.17 2.32 0.66
CA ARG A 200 21.94 1.36 -0.14
C ARG A 200 22.04 1.87 -1.58
N PHE A 201 23.26 1.95 -2.11
CA PHE A 201 23.52 2.76 -3.31
C PHE A 201 23.32 2.04 -4.64
N TYR A 202 23.06 0.73 -4.64
CA TYR A 202 22.81 -0.02 -5.87
C TYR A 202 21.68 -1.03 -5.67
N GLY A 203 20.53 -0.75 -6.27
CA GLY A 203 19.51 -1.76 -6.54
C GLY A 203 19.82 -2.56 -7.82
N PRO A 204 18.96 -3.53 -8.17
CA PRO A 204 19.09 -4.31 -9.39
C PRO A 204 19.07 -3.40 -10.63
N GLY A 205 19.96 -3.65 -11.58
CA GLY A 205 20.12 -2.85 -12.80
C GLY A 205 19.34 -3.40 -14.00
N VAL A 206 18.34 -4.25 -13.75
CA VAL A 206 17.70 -5.05 -14.79
C VAL A 206 16.38 -4.41 -15.22
N CYS A 207 16.24 -4.21 -16.53
CA CYS A 207 14.99 -3.83 -17.17
C CYS A 207 14.15 -5.09 -17.43
N ASP A 208 12.82 -4.97 -17.33
CA ASP A 208 11.87 -6.04 -17.62
C ASP A 208 11.95 -7.28 -16.69
N ALA A 209 12.16 -7.09 -15.37
CA ALA A 209 12.17 -8.16 -14.36
C ALA A 209 11.24 -7.86 -13.17
N ILE A 210 10.84 -8.90 -12.43
CA ILE A 210 10.22 -8.73 -11.11
C ILE A 210 11.34 -8.73 -10.07
N VAL A 211 11.33 -7.73 -9.19
CA VAL A 211 12.28 -7.61 -8.09
C VAL A 211 11.61 -8.04 -6.80
N SER A 212 12.23 -8.96 -6.09
CA SER A 212 11.85 -9.40 -4.75
C SER A 212 12.85 -8.88 -3.72
N PHE A 213 12.39 -8.68 -2.48
CA PHE A 213 13.26 -8.25 -1.39
C PHE A 213 13.01 -9.12 -0.15
N SER A 214 14.04 -9.83 0.29
CA SER A 214 14.03 -10.58 1.55
C SER A 214 14.23 -9.62 2.71
N LEU A 215 13.20 -9.44 3.54
CA LEU A 215 13.25 -8.51 4.68
C LEU A 215 14.26 -8.91 5.75
N GLY A 216 14.39 -10.21 6.03
CA GLY A 216 15.28 -10.75 7.06
C GLY A 216 16.76 -10.76 6.64
N GLU A 217 17.03 -11.12 5.38
CA GLU A 217 18.40 -11.10 4.84
C GLU A 217 18.79 -9.71 4.32
N GLU A 218 17.81 -8.81 4.16
CA GLU A 218 17.94 -7.53 3.46
C GLU A 218 18.65 -7.68 2.09
N ALA A 219 18.19 -8.67 1.32
CA ALA A 219 18.76 -9.05 0.03
C ALA A 219 17.72 -8.96 -1.08
N PHE A 220 18.17 -8.49 -2.25
CA PHE A 220 17.34 -8.49 -3.46
C PHE A 220 17.45 -9.82 -4.18
N GLY A 221 16.32 -10.31 -4.66
CA GLY A 221 16.25 -11.40 -5.63
C GLY A 221 15.57 -10.90 -6.90
N GLU A 222 15.97 -11.45 -8.03
CA GLU A 222 15.35 -11.16 -9.32
C GLU A 222 14.57 -12.38 -9.79
N MET A 223 13.41 -12.16 -10.39
CA MET A 223 12.60 -13.20 -10.99
C MET A 223 12.38 -12.87 -12.45
N GLU A 224 12.62 -13.88 -13.28
CA GLU A 224 12.34 -13.81 -14.70
C GLU A 224 10.82 -13.75 -14.94
N VAL A 225 10.45 -12.90 -15.89
CA VAL A 225 9.10 -12.78 -16.43
C VAL A 225 8.97 -13.70 -17.66
N PRO A 226 7.75 -14.01 -18.13
CA PRO A 226 7.59 -14.80 -19.35
C PRO A 226 8.30 -14.16 -20.55
N ASP A 227 9.14 -14.92 -21.26
CA ASP A 227 9.93 -14.45 -22.42
C ASP A 227 9.09 -13.76 -23.50
N CYS A 228 7.84 -14.22 -23.67
CA CYS A 228 6.93 -13.65 -24.64
C CYS A 228 6.49 -12.21 -24.32
N LEU A 229 6.66 -11.75 -23.07
CA LEU A 229 6.31 -10.40 -22.62
C LEU A 229 7.47 -9.40 -22.71
N VAL A 230 8.70 -9.89 -22.57
CA VAL A 230 9.93 -9.07 -22.56
C VAL A 230 9.98 -8.16 -23.79
N LYS A 231 10.31 -6.87 -23.59
CA LYS A 231 10.34 -5.81 -24.63
C LYS A 231 9.04 -5.52 -25.37
N LYS A 232 8.02 -6.38 -25.32
CA LYS A 232 6.72 -6.22 -26.00
C LYS A 232 5.67 -5.58 -25.11
N TYR A 233 5.69 -5.89 -23.82
CA TYR A 233 4.71 -5.43 -22.84
C TYR A 233 5.36 -4.59 -21.74
N GLN A 234 4.69 -3.52 -21.31
CA GLN A 234 5.01 -2.80 -20.11
C GLN A 234 4.41 -3.56 -18.92
N PHE A 235 5.21 -3.79 -17.88
CA PHE A 235 4.71 -4.35 -16.63
C PHE A 235 3.98 -3.26 -15.85
N VAL A 236 2.73 -3.54 -15.51
CA VAL A 236 1.82 -2.59 -14.87
C VAL A 236 1.79 -2.81 -13.38
N ASP A 237 1.65 -4.06 -12.96
CA ASP A 237 1.49 -4.40 -11.54
C ASP A 237 1.82 -5.87 -11.26
N VAL A 238 2.00 -6.18 -9.98
CA VAL A 238 2.06 -7.53 -9.43
C VAL A 238 0.98 -7.70 -8.36
N ALA A 239 0.36 -8.87 -8.31
CA ALA A 239 -0.69 -9.15 -7.32
C ALA A 239 -0.52 -10.57 -6.77
N VAL A 240 -1.24 -10.89 -5.70
CA VAL A 240 -1.29 -12.26 -5.17
C VAL A 240 -2.73 -12.78 -5.28
N PHE A 241 -2.89 -13.99 -5.79
CA PHE A 241 -4.17 -14.67 -5.85
C PHE A 241 -3.98 -16.16 -5.58
N ASP A 242 -4.75 -16.68 -4.62
CA ASP A 242 -4.68 -18.09 -4.20
C ASP A 242 -3.24 -18.54 -3.88
N GLY A 243 -2.52 -17.70 -3.12
CA GLY A 243 -1.12 -17.93 -2.75
C GLY A 243 -0.11 -17.83 -3.90
N SER A 244 -0.56 -17.55 -5.13
CA SER A 244 0.29 -17.48 -6.33
C SER A 244 0.56 -16.04 -6.74
N LEU A 245 1.76 -15.77 -7.24
CA LEU A 245 2.13 -14.47 -7.78
C LEU A 245 1.50 -14.27 -9.16
N LEU A 246 0.88 -13.11 -9.35
CA LEU A 246 0.33 -12.66 -10.61
C LEU A 246 1.15 -11.52 -11.18
N LEU A 247 1.31 -11.53 -12.51
CA LEU A 247 1.92 -10.47 -13.28
C LEU A 247 0.88 -9.88 -14.22
N VAL A 248 0.70 -8.55 -14.17
CA VAL A 248 -0.19 -7.80 -15.05
C VAL A 248 0.65 -6.96 -16.00
N ALA A 249 0.47 -7.18 -17.30
CA ALA A 249 1.24 -6.49 -18.33
C ALA A 249 0.32 -5.90 -19.42
N SER A 250 0.71 -4.78 -20.01
CA SER A 250 -0.03 -4.11 -21.11
C SER A 250 0.88 -3.88 -22.31
N PHE A 251 0.34 -3.84 -23.52
CA PHE A 251 1.15 -3.71 -24.74
C PHE A 251 1.90 -2.37 -24.82
N LYS A 252 3.19 -2.35 -25.22
CA LYS A 252 4.02 -1.11 -25.21
C LYS A 252 3.72 -0.13 -26.37
N LEU A 253 3.23 -0.59 -27.51
CA LEU A 253 3.41 0.10 -28.81
C LEU A 253 2.15 0.53 -29.55
N THR A 254 0.95 0.16 -29.08
CA THR A 254 -0.30 0.61 -29.66
C THR A 254 -1.14 1.18 -28.53
N GLY A 255 -1.85 2.29 -28.75
CA GLY A 255 -2.81 2.85 -27.80
C GLY A 255 -4.04 1.94 -27.54
N GLU A 256 -3.90 0.63 -27.80
CA GLU A 256 -4.85 -0.44 -27.53
C GLU A 256 -4.39 -1.15 -26.25
N GLY A 257 -5.02 -0.81 -25.14
CA GLY A 257 -4.66 -1.22 -23.77
C GLY A 257 -5.07 -2.64 -23.41
N CYS A 258 -4.81 -3.64 -24.24
CA CYS A 258 -5.03 -5.02 -23.84
C CYS A 258 -4.13 -5.36 -22.65
N PHE A 259 -4.73 -5.72 -21.51
CA PHE A 259 -4.00 -6.24 -20.36
C PHE A 259 -3.92 -7.75 -20.45
N THR A 260 -2.79 -8.32 -20.10
CA THR A 260 -2.60 -9.75 -20.00
C THR A 260 -2.22 -10.11 -18.57
N VAL A 261 -2.89 -11.12 -18.03
CA VAL A 261 -2.67 -11.59 -16.66
C VAL A 261 -2.04 -12.96 -16.68
N TRP A 262 -0.89 -13.08 -16.01
CA TRP A 262 -0.11 -14.31 -15.90
C TRP A 262 0.01 -14.72 -14.44
N MET A 263 0.04 -16.02 -14.18
CA MET A 263 0.20 -16.61 -12.85
C MET A 263 1.43 -17.50 -12.81
N MET A 264 2.26 -17.33 -11.80
CA MET A 264 3.39 -18.22 -11.53
C MET A 264 2.87 -19.44 -10.76
N LYS A 265 2.94 -20.64 -11.37
CA LYS A 265 2.45 -21.87 -10.74
C LYS A 265 3.39 -22.40 -9.66
N GLU A 266 4.69 -22.17 -9.82
CA GLU A 266 5.71 -22.57 -8.85
C GLU A 266 6.59 -21.36 -8.54
N TYR A 267 6.59 -20.94 -7.27
CA TYR A 267 7.29 -19.73 -6.85
C TYR A 267 8.78 -19.77 -7.19
N GLY A 268 9.27 -18.73 -7.87
CA GLY A 268 10.66 -18.60 -8.27
C GLY A 268 11.09 -19.46 -9.46
N VAL A 269 10.17 -20.19 -10.10
CA VAL A 269 10.46 -21.04 -11.27
C VAL A 269 9.99 -20.34 -12.56
N PRO A 270 10.90 -19.79 -13.39
CA PRO A 270 10.55 -19.02 -14.60
C PRO A 270 9.65 -19.78 -15.58
N GLY A 271 9.88 -21.08 -15.77
CA GLY A 271 9.09 -21.91 -16.68
C GLY A 271 7.66 -22.20 -16.21
N SER A 272 7.29 -21.81 -14.99
CA SER A 272 5.98 -22.10 -14.39
C SER A 272 4.90 -21.04 -14.69
N TRP A 273 5.28 -19.95 -15.35
CA TRP A 273 4.33 -18.91 -15.73
C TRP A 273 3.28 -19.43 -16.70
N THR A 274 2.01 -19.28 -16.33
CA THR A 274 0.87 -19.64 -17.15
C THR A 274 -0.02 -18.42 -17.36
N LYS A 275 -0.40 -18.16 -18.60
CA LYS A 275 -1.38 -17.14 -18.94
C LYS A 275 -2.74 -17.51 -18.37
N LEU A 276 -3.39 -16.61 -17.63
CA LEU A 276 -4.75 -16.82 -17.14
C LEU A 276 -5.78 -16.36 -18.16
N PHE A 277 -5.71 -15.09 -18.56
CA PHE A 277 -6.65 -14.47 -19.49
C PHE A 277 -6.11 -13.11 -19.98
N ASP A 278 -6.78 -12.56 -21.00
CA ASP A 278 -6.59 -11.20 -21.47
C ASP A 278 -7.81 -10.34 -21.12
N ILE A 279 -7.60 -9.06 -20.87
CA ILE A 279 -8.65 -8.06 -20.69
C ILE A 279 -8.61 -7.16 -21.93
N PRO A 280 -9.51 -7.37 -22.91
CA PRO A 280 -9.45 -6.68 -24.19
C PRO A 280 -9.94 -5.23 -24.10
N ASP A 281 -9.09 -4.26 -24.46
CA ASP A 281 -9.44 -2.82 -24.51
C ASP A 281 -10.22 -2.42 -25.77
N LEU A 282 -10.30 -3.28 -26.79
CA LEU A 282 -11.06 -3.01 -28.01
C LEU A 282 -12.59 -3.02 -27.79
N LYS A 283 -13.07 -3.64 -26.70
CA LYS A 283 -14.51 -3.65 -26.38
C LYS A 283 -14.90 -2.33 -25.74
N SER A 284 -15.91 -1.65 -26.29
CA SER A 284 -16.35 -0.31 -25.84
C SER A 284 -16.59 -0.21 -24.32
N HIS A 285 -17.05 -1.29 -23.68
CA HIS A 285 -17.30 -1.36 -22.24
C HIS A 285 -16.05 -1.65 -21.39
N LEU A 286 -14.96 -2.15 -21.97
CA LEU A 286 -13.67 -2.39 -21.30
C LEU A 286 -12.62 -1.31 -21.59
N LYS A 287 -12.98 -0.25 -22.32
CA LYS A 287 -12.07 0.84 -22.61
C LYS A 287 -11.54 1.51 -21.35
N TRP A 288 -10.28 1.90 -21.41
CA TRP A 288 -9.62 2.76 -20.42
C TRP A 288 -9.44 2.12 -19.05
N ILE A 289 -9.23 0.80 -18.98
CA ILE A 289 -8.75 0.19 -17.74
C ILE A 289 -7.41 0.83 -17.37
N ARG A 290 -7.30 1.28 -16.12
CA ARG A 290 -6.10 1.97 -15.61
C ARG A 290 -5.32 1.12 -14.62
N LYS A 291 -6.03 0.34 -13.80
CA LYS A 291 -5.47 -0.45 -12.71
C LYS A 291 -6.32 -1.69 -12.45
N LEU A 292 -5.66 -2.82 -12.19
CA LEU A 292 -6.29 -3.99 -11.59
C LEU A 292 -6.20 -3.83 -10.07
N VAL A 293 -7.35 -3.75 -9.39
CA VAL A 293 -7.39 -3.43 -7.95
C VAL A 293 -7.29 -4.68 -7.10
N ALA A 294 -8.03 -5.74 -7.43
CA ALA A 294 -8.01 -6.99 -6.68
C ALA A 294 -8.57 -8.17 -7.47
N PHE A 295 -8.17 -9.37 -7.07
CA PHE A 295 -8.77 -10.64 -7.48
C PHE A 295 -9.67 -11.17 -6.37
N ARG A 296 -10.87 -11.62 -6.73
CA ARG A 296 -11.86 -12.17 -5.79
C ARG A 296 -11.84 -13.68 -5.83
N GLN A 297 -12.18 -14.33 -4.71
CA GLN A 297 -12.28 -15.80 -4.65
C GLN A 297 -13.32 -16.37 -5.62
N SER A 298 -14.33 -15.58 -6.01
CA SER A 298 -15.29 -15.92 -7.07
C SER A 298 -14.65 -16.10 -8.46
N GLY A 299 -13.41 -15.62 -8.64
CA GLY A 299 -12.73 -15.53 -9.94
C GLY A 299 -12.96 -14.20 -10.66
N GLN A 300 -13.82 -13.33 -10.11
CA GLN A 300 -14.02 -11.98 -10.63
C GLN A 300 -12.83 -11.07 -10.30
N VAL A 301 -12.61 -10.09 -11.17
CA VAL A 301 -11.52 -9.12 -11.06
C VAL A 301 -12.12 -7.74 -10.84
N LEU A 302 -11.61 -7.01 -9.85
CA LEU A 302 -11.98 -5.63 -9.62
C LEU A 302 -11.04 -4.71 -10.41
N LEU A 303 -11.61 -3.90 -11.29
CA LEU A 303 -10.87 -3.02 -12.22
C LEU A 303 -11.25 -1.56 -11.98
N ALA A 304 -10.25 -0.69 -12.01
CA ALA A 304 -10.44 0.76 -12.00
C ALA A 304 -10.21 1.32 -13.40
N LYS A 305 -11.18 2.10 -13.89
CA LYS A 305 -11.09 2.83 -15.16
C LYS A 305 -10.46 4.19 -14.97
N LEU A 306 -9.85 4.72 -16.03
CA LEU A 306 -9.20 6.03 -16.08
C LEU A 306 -10.10 7.17 -15.58
N PHE A 307 -11.39 7.14 -15.93
CA PHE A 307 -12.37 8.13 -15.51
C PHE A 307 -12.98 7.86 -14.12
N GLY A 308 -12.33 7.02 -13.31
CA GLY A 308 -12.64 6.83 -11.90
C GLY A 308 -13.75 5.84 -11.59
N GLN A 309 -14.24 5.09 -12.59
CA GLN A 309 -15.24 4.05 -12.37
C GLN A 309 -14.57 2.78 -11.85
N LEU A 310 -15.12 2.21 -10.78
CA LEU A 310 -14.74 0.90 -10.28
C LEU A 310 -15.76 -0.15 -10.78
N VAL A 311 -15.28 -1.24 -11.37
CA VAL A 311 -16.13 -2.27 -11.98
C VAL A 311 -15.61 -3.67 -11.67
N PHE A 312 -16.51 -4.64 -11.54
CA PHE A 312 -16.14 -6.05 -11.61
C PHE A 312 -16.12 -6.51 -13.05
N TYR A 313 -15.18 -7.38 -13.36
CA TYR A 313 -15.05 -8.09 -14.63
C TYR A 313 -14.97 -9.59 -14.34
N ASP A 314 -15.79 -10.38 -15.02
CA ASP A 314 -15.70 -11.84 -15.00
C ASP A 314 -14.92 -12.30 -16.24
N PRO A 315 -13.70 -12.85 -16.11
CA PRO A 315 -12.92 -13.30 -17.25
C PRO A 315 -13.53 -14.50 -18.00
N LYS A 316 -14.47 -15.24 -17.40
CA LYS A 316 -15.10 -16.41 -18.03
C LYS A 316 -16.29 -16.03 -18.89
N THR A 317 -17.13 -15.12 -18.40
CA THR A 317 -18.33 -14.65 -19.14
C THR A 317 -18.06 -13.38 -19.93
N GLU A 318 -16.94 -12.70 -19.62
CA GLU A 318 -16.56 -11.38 -20.12
C GLU A 318 -17.55 -10.26 -19.75
N GLU A 319 -18.40 -10.51 -18.75
CA GLU A 319 -19.37 -9.53 -18.27
C GLU A 319 -18.72 -8.49 -17.35
N ILE A 320 -19.28 -7.28 -17.38
CA ILE A 320 -18.92 -6.19 -16.46
C ILE A 320 -20.09 -5.85 -15.57
N PHE A 321 -19.81 -5.72 -14.28
CA PHE A 321 -20.74 -5.14 -13.31
C PHE A 321 -20.20 -3.83 -12.75
N ASP A 322 -20.97 -2.74 -12.90
CA ASP A 322 -20.63 -1.43 -12.37
C ASP A 322 -20.97 -1.32 -10.88
N THR A 323 -19.94 -1.13 -10.05
CA THR A 323 -20.08 -1.02 -8.58
C THR A 323 -20.79 0.26 -8.13
N LYS A 324 -20.97 1.24 -9.04
CA LYS A 324 -21.42 2.62 -8.75
C LYS A 324 -20.47 3.44 -7.89
N ILE A 325 -19.33 2.88 -7.46
CA ILE A 325 -18.28 3.61 -6.78
C ILE A 325 -17.50 4.44 -7.82
N ARG A 326 -17.24 5.70 -7.46
CA ARG A 326 -16.47 6.66 -8.26
C ARG A 326 -15.39 7.30 -7.39
N GLY A 327 -14.18 7.40 -7.92
CA GLY A 327 -13.03 7.93 -7.21
C GLY A 327 -11.82 8.11 -8.12
N ASN A 328 -10.68 8.49 -7.56
CA ASN A 328 -9.42 8.55 -8.30
C ASN A 328 -8.97 7.12 -8.63
N ALA A 329 -8.76 6.83 -9.92
CA ALA A 329 -8.37 5.51 -10.42
C ALA A 329 -7.09 4.95 -9.77
N HIS A 330 -6.17 5.81 -9.35
CA HIS A 330 -4.91 5.43 -8.71
C HIS A 330 -5.09 5.01 -7.24
N SER A 331 -6.01 5.68 -6.55
CA SER A 331 -6.22 5.56 -5.10
C SER A 331 -6.96 4.29 -4.67
N PHE A 332 -7.61 3.57 -5.61
CA PHE A 332 -8.36 2.37 -5.26
C PHE A 332 -7.43 1.29 -4.69
N TYR A 333 -7.74 0.85 -3.47
CA TYR A 333 -7.06 -0.22 -2.77
C TYR A 333 -8.10 -1.14 -2.12
N LEU A 334 -7.93 -2.45 -2.28
CA LEU A 334 -8.78 -3.45 -1.64
C LEU A 334 -7.89 -4.60 -1.16
N ASP A 335 -8.01 -4.95 0.12
CA ASP A 335 -7.27 -6.05 0.72
C ASP A 335 -8.03 -6.65 1.91
N THR A 336 -7.61 -7.81 2.40
CA THR A 336 -8.17 -8.40 3.62
C THR A 336 -7.78 -7.57 4.84
N PHE A 337 -8.76 -7.29 5.70
CA PHE A 337 -8.54 -6.57 6.94
C PHE A 337 -8.26 -7.53 8.10
N VAL A 338 -7.05 -7.44 8.65
CA VAL A 338 -6.66 -8.17 9.86
C VAL A 338 -6.69 -7.20 11.04
N GLU A 339 -7.57 -7.45 12.01
CA GLU A 339 -7.53 -6.71 13.26
C GLU A 339 -6.25 -7.03 14.03
N SER A 340 -5.62 -6.01 14.63
CA SER A 340 -4.31 -6.18 15.25
C SER A 340 -4.10 -5.33 16.50
N LEU A 341 -3.42 -5.91 17.49
CA LEU A 341 -2.98 -5.22 18.71
C LEU A 341 -1.60 -4.57 18.57
N VAL A 342 -0.97 -4.61 17.38
CA VAL A 342 0.36 -4.06 17.16
C VAL A 342 0.41 -2.59 17.57
N LEU A 343 1.22 -2.32 18.59
CA LEU A 343 1.42 -0.99 19.11
C LEU A 343 2.54 -0.34 18.29
N LEU A 344 2.18 0.65 17.48
CA LEU A 344 3.15 1.52 16.81
C LEU A 344 3.72 2.43 17.90
N ASN A 345 4.73 1.96 18.63
CA ASN A 345 5.24 2.61 19.83
C ASN A 345 5.66 4.07 19.54
N GLU A 346 4.89 5.02 20.06
CA GLU A 346 5.33 6.38 20.37
C GLU A 346 6.15 6.29 21.66
N THR A 347 7.37 6.82 21.64
CA THR A 347 7.89 7.38 22.89
C THR A 347 7.25 8.76 22.93
N ASP A 348 6.37 8.99 23.89
CA ASP A 348 5.73 10.28 24.12
C ASP A 348 6.77 11.40 24.11
N GLU A 349 6.82 12.19 23.04
CA GLU A 349 7.37 13.53 23.05
C GLU A 349 6.59 14.33 22.00
N PHE A 350 5.61 15.08 22.49
CA PHE A 350 5.01 16.19 21.77
C PHE A 350 6.12 17.20 21.46
N THR A 351 6.63 17.19 20.24
CA THR A 351 7.24 18.40 19.66
C THR A 351 6.25 18.98 18.67
N GLU A 352 5.54 20.02 19.12
CA GLU A 352 4.96 21.00 18.22
C GLU A 352 6.07 21.50 17.30
N VAL A 353 6.00 21.16 16.02
CA VAL A 353 6.80 21.84 15.01
C VAL A 353 5.99 23.09 14.65
N GLU A 354 6.44 24.23 15.16
CA GLU A 354 5.95 25.54 14.74
C GLU A 354 6.04 25.65 13.21
N ALA A 355 4.94 26.09 12.60
CA ALA A 355 4.92 26.46 11.20
C ALA A 355 5.82 27.67 11.01
N SER A 356 7.03 27.48 10.47
CA SER A 356 7.80 28.58 9.90
C SER A 356 7.08 29.05 8.63
N GLU A 357 6.46 30.22 8.69
CA GLU A 357 6.02 30.95 7.50
C GLU A 357 7.25 31.29 6.63
N ASP A 358 7.43 30.55 5.54
CA ASP A 358 8.41 30.90 4.52
C ASP A 358 7.78 31.90 3.55
N ASN A 359 7.98 33.20 3.83
CA ASN A 359 7.61 34.33 2.98
C ASN A 359 8.63 34.53 1.83
N GLY A 360 9.02 33.45 1.15
CA GLY A 360 10.16 33.43 0.24
C GLY A 360 9.87 33.21 -1.25
N THR A 361 8.61 33.19 -1.70
CA THR A 361 8.28 32.81 -3.09
C THR A 361 7.59 33.88 -3.94
N SER A 362 7.44 35.14 -3.47
CA SER A 362 6.83 36.18 -4.30
C SER A 362 7.81 36.95 -5.19
N GLU A 363 9.13 36.84 -5.01
CA GLU A 363 10.09 37.67 -5.78
C GLU A 363 10.71 36.98 -7.00
N ILE A 364 10.53 35.66 -7.20
CA ILE A 364 11.16 34.93 -8.32
C ILE A 364 10.24 34.83 -9.56
N LEU A 365 8.96 35.18 -9.44
CA LEU A 365 7.99 35.10 -10.54
C LEU A 365 7.82 36.41 -11.34
N GLU A 366 8.43 37.53 -10.93
CA GLU A 366 8.38 38.78 -11.69
C GLU A 366 9.61 39.02 -12.60
N GLU A 367 10.74 38.34 -12.40
CA GLU A 367 11.94 38.53 -13.25
C GLU A 367 11.93 37.71 -14.57
N VAL A 368 11.05 36.71 -14.70
CA VAL A 368 10.95 35.91 -15.95
C VAL A 368 9.95 36.52 -16.94
N ALA A 369 9.09 37.45 -16.50
CA ALA A 369 8.10 38.11 -17.34
C ALA A 369 8.60 39.40 -18.03
N SER A 370 9.79 39.91 -17.66
CA SER A 370 10.32 41.19 -18.18
C SER A 370 11.48 41.06 -19.19
N SER A 371 11.96 39.85 -19.50
CA SER A 371 13.11 39.65 -20.39
C SER A 371 12.79 39.12 -21.81
N SER A 372 11.53 39.02 -22.20
CA SER A 372 11.14 38.70 -23.58
C SER A 372 10.49 39.91 -24.28
N SER A 373 11.29 40.95 -24.54
CA SER A 373 11.01 41.91 -25.59
C SER A 373 12.32 42.49 -26.14
N PHE A 374 12.38 42.54 -27.47
CA PHE A 374 13.36 43.17 -28.37
C PHE A 374 14.29 42.24 -29.18
N ASP A 375 14.08 42.42 -30.50
CA ASP A 375 14.75 42.03 -31.74
C ASP A 375 14.65 40.58 -32.27
#